data_AF-A0AA38SNS7-F1
#
_entry.id   AF-A0AA38SNS7-F1
#
_cell.length_a   1.000
_cell.length_b   1.000
_cell.length_c   1.000
_cell.angle_alpha   90.00
_cell.angle_beta   90.00
_cell.angle_gamma   90.00
#
_symmetry.space_group_name_H-M   'P 1'
#
loop_
_entity.id
_entity.type
_entity.pdbx_description
1 polymer ?
#
loop_
_entity_poly.entity_id
_entity_poly.type
_entity_poly.pdbx_seq_one_letter_code
_entity_poly.pdbx_strand_id
1 'polypeptide(L)'
;MVACLIIISCLLFTTPLAAVAGGGTWSLLRPSIGISAMHMQLLPTDRVIIYDRTDFGASNISLADGKCRHDPNDIVLKDDCTAHSVEYDVASNSVRPLMVLTDVWCSSGGLMPDGSLVQTGGFNDGDHVVRIFNNACGECDWVEIPLGLAQRRWYATNHVLPDGRQIIIGGRRQFNYEFYPKAAAAEKSYSFPFLVETNDFKFENNLYPFVFLNTDGNLFVFANNRAVLFDYRRNRVVKTYPGVPGGEPRNYPSTGSAVLLPLRVVQATVAVVEVLVCGGAPKGHL
;
A
#
# COMPACT_ATOMS: atom_id res chain seq x y z
N MET A 1 55.53 -23.98 -63.62
CA MET A 1 55.43 -23.68 -62.18
C MET A 1 54.64 -22.38 -62.03
N VAL A 2 53.31 -22.43 -62.03
CA VAL A 2 52.44 -21.28 -61.73
C VAL A 2 51.20 -21.83 -61.02
N ALA A 3 50.87 -21.18 -59.90
CA ALA A 3 50.12 -21.70 -58.78
C ALA A 3 48.60 -21.79 -59.01
N CYS A 4 48.00 -22.85 -58.46
CA CYS A 4 46.57 -23.05 -58.37
C CYS A 4 46.01 -22.12 -57.26
N LEU A 5 45.21 -21.12 -57.62
CA LEU A 5 44.53 -20.24 -56.66
C LEU A 5 43.35 -21.01 -56.03
N ILE A 6 43.50 -21.41 -54.77
CA ILE A 6 42.40 -21.92 -53.95
C ILE A 6 41.64 -20.71 -53.40
N ILE A 7 40.42 -20.49 -53.89
CA ILE A 7 39.49 -19.50 -53.34
C ILE A 7 38.90 -20.11 -52.06
N ILE A 8 39.43 -19.70 -50.90
CA ILE A 8 38.85 -20.02 -49.60
C ILE A 8 37.64 -19.10 -49.40
N SER A 9 36.43 -19.64 -49.56
CA SER A 9 35.19 -18.99 -49.16
C SER A 9 35.17 -18.89 -47.62
N CYS A 10 35.51 -17.72 -47.09
CA CYS A 10 35.32 -17.41 -45.67
C CYS A 10 33.81 -17.21 -45.42
N LEU A 11 33.14 -18.28 -44.97
CA LEU A 11 31.84 -18.18 -44.32
C LEU A 11 32.02 -17.40 -43.01
N LEU A 12 31.75 -16.10 -43.06
CA LEU A 12 31.56 -15.27 -41.86
C LEU A 12 30.31 -15.80 -41.14
N PHE A 13 30.52 -16.70 -40.17
CA PHE A 13 29.53 -16.93 -39.14
C PHE A 13 29.44 -15.66 -38.31
N THR A 14 28.50 -14.78 -38.65
CA THR A 14 28.01 -13.78 -37.72
C THR A 14 27.33 -14.56 -36.60
N THR A 15 28.06 -14.84 -35.52
CA THR A 15 27.42 -15.17 -34.26
C THR A 15 26.48 -14.01 -33.95
N PRO A 16 25.16 -14.24 -33.78
CA PRO A 16 24.34 -13.19 -33.23
C PRO A 16 24.96 -12.90 -31.87
N LEU A 17 25.42 -11.66 -31.67
CA LEU A 17 25.69 -11.16 -30.34
C LEU A 17 24.34 -11.28 -29.64
N ALA A 18 24.13 -12.37 -28.90
CA ALA A 18 23.01 -12.48 -28.01
C ALA A 18 23.20 -11.31 -27.05
N ALA A 19 22.38 -10.26 -27.23
CA ALA A 19 22.18 -9.28 -26.19
C ALA A 19 21.66 -10.09 -25.01
N VAL A 20 22.57 -10.46 -24.10
CA VAL A 20 22.18 -10.92 -22.78
C VAL A 20 21.44 -9.73 -22.21
N ALA A 21 20.11 -9.82 -22.25
CA ALA A 21 19.23 -8.82 -21.70
C ALA A 21 19.75 -8.50 -20.30
N GLY A 22 19.87 -7.21 -19.97
CA GLY A 22 20.21 -6.73 -18.63
C GLY A 22 19.13 -7.12 -17.63
N GLY A 23 19.03 -8.42 -17.34
CA GLY A 23 18.14 -9.00 -16.36
C GLY A 23 18.66 -8.62 -15.00
N GLY A 24 17.80 -8.00 -14.18
CA GLY A 24 18.13 -7.74 -12.79
C GLY A 24 18.55 -9.02 -12.06
N THR A 25 19.32 -8.87 -11.00
CA THR A 25 19.75 -9.98 -10.14
C THR A 25 18.89 -10.04 -8.89
N TRP A 26 18.59 -11.26 -8.42
CA TRP A 26 17.95 -11.49 -7.13
C TRP A 26 18.98 -11.98 -6.13
N SER A 27 18.90 -11.47 -4.89
CA SER A 27 19.70 -11.92 -3.76
C SER A 27 18.80 -12.08 -2.54
N LEU A 28 18.95 -13.20 -1.83
CA LEU A 28 18.27 -13.40 -0.56
C LEU A 28 19.00 -12.60 0.52
N LEU A 29 18.33 -11.59 1.08
CA LEU A 29 18.91 -10.75 2.14
C LEU A 29 18.84 -11.44 3.51
N ARG A 30 17.67 -12.00 3.85
CA ARG A 30 17.44 -12.79 5.07
C ARG A 30 16.47 -13.94 4.80
N PRO A 31 16.70 -15.13 5.40
CA PRO A 31 15.75 -16.23 5.34
C PRO A 31 14.41 -15.92 6.03
N SER A 32 14.44 -15.10 7.08
CA SER A 32 13.26 -14.70 7.85
C SER A 32 13.51 -13.40 8.61
N ILE A 33 12.43 -12.65 8.84
CA ILE A 33 12.34 -11.50 9.75
C ILE A 33 11.45 -11.77 10.96
N GLY A 34 10.94 -13.00 11.11
CA GLY A 34 10.10 -13.44 12.23
C GLY A 34 8.59 -13.27 12.04
N ILE A 35 8.15 -12.44 11.10
CA ILE A 35 6.73 -12.16 10.79
C ILE A 35 6.45 -12.29 9.28
N SER A 36 5.16 -12.35 8.90
CA SER A 36 4.77 -12.21 7.48
C SER A 36 4.71 -10.73 7.10
N ALA A 37 5.20 -10.38 5.92
CA ALA A 37 5.16 -9.00 5.42
C ALA A 37 3.79 -8.65 4.80
N MET A 38 2.73 -8.63 5.61
CA MET A 38 1.38 -8.28 5.15
C MET A 38 1.30 -6.82 4.69
N HIS A 39 1.95 -5.93 5.42
CA HIS A 39 2.16 -4.54 5.02
C HIS A 39 3.63 -4.17 5.20
N MET A 40 4.11 -3.27 4.34
CA MET A 40 5.45 -2.72 4.44
C MET A 40 5.53 -1.27 3.95
N GLN A 41 6.39 -0.47 4.56
CA GLN A 41 6.65 0.91 4.18
C GLN A 41 8.14 1.22 4.30
N LEU A 42 8.77 1.64 3.19
CA LEU A 42 10.10 2.24 3.21
C LEU A 42 10.03 3.65 3.83
N LEU A 43 10.90 3.93 4.79
CA LEU A 43 11.06 5.23 5.42
C LEU A 43 12.16 6.05 4.73
N PRO A 44 12.19 7.39 4.90
CA PRO A 44 13.27 8.24 4.41
C PRO A 44 14.67 7.92 4.98
N THR A 45 14.76 7.06 5.99
CA THR A 45 15.99 6.64 6.68
C THR A 45 16.56 5.32 6.15
N ASP A 46 16.09 4.83 4.99
CA ASP A 46 16.45 3.51 4.44
C ASP A 46 16.12 2.33 5.37
N ARG A 47 15.12 2.54 6.23
CA ARG A 47 14.51 1.50 7.08
C ARG A 47 13.16 1.13 6.53
N VAL A 48 12.77 -0.13 6.67
CA VAL A 48 11.46 -0.63 6.24
C VAL A 48 10.68 -1.05 7.47
N ILE A 49 9.53 -0.42 7.69
CA ILE A 49 8.57 -0.87 8.70
C ILE A 49 7.70 -1.95 8.07
N ILE A 50 7.65 -3.11 8.71
CA ILE A 50 6.91 -4.29 8.24
C ILE A 50 6.01 -4.73 9.39
N TYR A 51 4.76 -5.12 9.09
CA TYR A 51 3.82 -5.55 10.11
C TYR A 51 2.82 -6.57 9.59
N ASP A 52 2.46 -7.48 10.50
CA ASP A 52 1.52 -8.58 10.32
C ASP A 52 0.35 -8.42 11.30
N ARG A 53 -0.69 -9.22 11.09
CA ARG A 53 -1.85 -9.33 11.98
C ARG A 53 -1.47 -9.91 13.35
N THR A 54 -2.20 -9.54 14.41
CA THR A 54 -1.96 -10.06 15.77
C THR A 54 -2.83 -11.26 16.12
N ASP A 55 -3.94 -11.44 15.42
CA ASP A 55 -4.99 -12.41 15.72
C ASP A 55 -4.77 -13.80 15.09
N PHE A 56 -3.53 -14.18 14.80
CA PHE A 56 -3.17 -15.49 14.23
C PHE A 56 -2.27 -16.34 15.12
N GLY A 57 -1.95 -15.86 16.33
CA GLY A 57 -1.07 -16.53 17.29
C GLY A 57 0.34 -15.93 17.33
N ALA A 58 1.26 -16.62 18.00
CA ALA A 58 2.60 -16.10 18.27
C ALA A 58 3.47 -16.02 17.00
N SER A 59 4.18 -14.92 16.84
CA SER A 59 5.17 -14.71 15.77
C SER A 59 6.52 -15.36 16.09
N ASN A 60 7.38 -15.53 15.09
CA ASN A 60 8.70 -16.17 15.26
C ASN A 60 9.82 -15.16 15.62
N ILE A 61 9.47 -14.10 16.37
CA ILE A 61 10.38 -13.08 16.88
C ILE A 61 9.83 -12.52 18.20
N SER A 62 10.67 -12.46 19.23
CA SER A 62 10.28 -11.94 20.55
C SER A 62 10.40 -10.42 20.62
N LEU A 63 9.55 -9.78 21.42
CA LEU A 63 9.76 -8.39 21.83
C LEU A 63 11.02 -8.27 22.70
N ALA A 64 11.67 -7.11 22.66
CA ALA A 64 12.88 -6.84 23.44
C ALA A 64 12.58 -6.73 24.95
N ASP A 65 13.61 -6.98 25.77
CA ASP A 65 13.61 -6.74 27.23
C ASP A 65 12.51 -7.47 28.03
N GLY A 66 12.00 -8.59 27.50
CA GLY A 66 10.92 -9.34 28.15
C GLY A 66 9.57 -8.61 28.14
N LYS A 67 9.42 -7.57 27.32
CA LYS A 67 8.14 -6.90 27.11
C LYS A 67 7.12 -7.88 26.53
N CYS A 68 5.88 -7.72 26.93
CA CYS A 68 4.75 -8.43 26.36
C CYS A 68 3.64 -7.44 26.03
N ARG A 69 2.99 -7.66 24.90
CA ARG A 69 1.75 -7.02 24.51
C ARG A 69 0.63 -7.61 25.37
N HIS A 70 -0.12 -6.73 26.03
CA HIS A 70 -1.27 -7.09 26.85
C HIS A 70 -2.51 -6.45 26.24
N ASP A 71 -3.37 -7.27 25.65
CA ASP A 71 -4.59 -6.82 25.00
C ASP A 71 -5.77 -7.73 25.32
N PRO A 72 -6.70 -7.28 26.17
CA PRO A 72 -7.88 -8.06 26.52
C PRO A 72 -8.83 -8.26 25.34
N ASN A 73 -8.66 -7.59 24.21
CA ASN A 73 -9.53 -7.70 23.04
C ASN A 73 -9.01 -8.67 21.97
N ASP A 74 -7.72 -9.04 21.98
CA ASP A 74 -7.13 -9.95 21.00
C ASP A 74 -7.81 -11.32 21.01
N ILE A 75 -8.26 -11.82 19.86
CA ILE A 75 -9.09 -13.04 19.84
C ILE A 75 -8.30 -14.35 20.02
N VAL A 76 -6.96 -14.32 20.02
CA VAL A 76 -6.10 -15.50 20.14
C VAL A 76 -5.17 -15.42 21.36
N LEU A 77 -4.33 -14.38 21.46
CA LEU A 77 -3.32 -14.23 22.51
C LEU A 77 -3.50 -12.90 23.26
N LYS A 78 -4.12 -12.96 24.45
CA LYS A 78 -4.32 -11.79 25.31
C LYS A 78 -3.02 -11.26 25.92
N ASP A 79 -2.09 -12.16 26.19
CA ASP A 79 -0.74 -11.88 26.66
C ASP A 79 0.24 -12.48 25.66
N ASP A 80 0.97 -11.64 24.94
CA ASP A 80 1.86 -12.06 23.86
C ASP A 80 3.23 -11.38 23.96
N CYS A 81 4.29 -12.15 24.11
CA CYS A 81 5.65 -11.65 24.20
C CYS A 81 6.40 -11.69 22.85
N THR A 82 5.67 -11.93 21.75
CA THR A 82 6.19 -11.90 20.38
C THR A 82 5.83 -10.61 19.67
N ALA A 83 6.62 -10.23 18.67
CA ALA A 83 6.44 -9.01 17.91
C ALA A 83 5.69 -9.29 16.60
N HIS A 84 4.69 -8.45 16.31
CA HIS A 84 3.90 -8.47 15.06
C HIS A 84 4.23 -7.31 14.13
N SER A 85 5.22 -6.49 14.52
CA SER A 85 5.82 -5.48 13.66
C SER A 85 7.32 -5.53 13.84
N VAL A 86 8.06 -5.21 12.77
CA VAL A 86 9.51 -5.10 12.80
C VAL A 86 9.96 -3.88 12.00
N GLU A 87 11.09 -3.32 12.40
CA GLU A 87 11.88 -2.39 11.60
C GLU A 87 13.06 -3.16 10.99
N TYR A 88 13.16 -3.14 9.67
CA TYR A 88 14.27 -3.72 8.93
C TYR A 88 15.22 -2.63 8.46
N ASP A 89 16.47 -2.67 8.92
CA ASP A 89 17.54 -1.76 8.50
C ASP A 89 18.26 -2.35 7.29
N VAL A 90 18.11 -1.70 6.13
CA VAL A 90 18.62 -2.20 4.84
C VAL A 90 20.15 -2.22 4.81
N ALA A 91 20.81 -1.21 5.37
CA ALA A 91 22.25 -1.04 5.30
C ALA A 91 23.01 -2.08 6.14
N SER A 92 22.53 -2.34 7.36
CA SER A 92 23.10 -3.35 8.27
C SER A 92 22.50 -4.74 8.10
N ASN A 93 21.46 -4.88 7.27
CA ASN A 93 20.68 -6.11 7.11
C ASN A 93 20.23 -6.67 8.48
N SER A 94 19.70 -5.80 9.35
CA SER A 94 19.29 -6.15 10.72
C SER A 94 17.79 -5.90 10.94
N VAL A 95 17.22 -6.58 11.93
CA VAL A 95 15.78 -6.53 12.24
C VAL A 95 15.63 -6.15 13.71
N ARG A 96 14.80 -5.15 13.98
CA ARG A 96 14.40 -4.73 15.33
C ARG A 96 12.91 -5.04 15.53
N PRO A 97 12.52 -5.82 16.55
CA PRO A 97 11.11 -6.04 16.87
C PRO A 97 10.47 -4.73 17.34
N LEU A 98 9.22 -4.51 16.94
CA LEU A 98 8.38 -3.39 17.35
C LEU A 98 7.11 -3.91 18.01
N MET A 99 6.67 -3.21 19.05
CA MET A 99 5.37 -3.47 19.66
C MET A 99 4.28 -2.71 18.90
N VAL A 100 3.32 -3.46 18.35
CA VAL A 100 2.03 -2.95 17.90
C VAL A 100 0.97 -3.55 18.82
N LEU A 101 0.08 -2.71 19.34
CA LEU A 101 -0.86 -3.09 20.39
C LEU A 101 -2.14 -3.70 19.80
N THR A 102 -2.78 -3.03 18.84
CA THR A 102 -4.08 -3.45 18.29
C THR A 102 -3.92 -4.05 16.89
N ASP A 103 -4.90 -4.85 16.44
CA ASP A 103 -4.78 -5.61 15.20
C ASP A 103 -4.77 -4.75 13.92
N VAL A 104 -3.67 -4.83 13.15
CA VAL A 104 -3.43 -4.11 11.88
C VAL A 104 -3.95 -4.87 10.65
N TRP A 105 -4.62 -6.01 10.82
CA TRP A 105 -5.11 -6.84 9.72
C TRP A 105 -6.02 -6.08 8.75
N CYS A 106 -5.65 -6.11 7.46
CA CYS A 106 -6.28 -5.38 6.36
C CYS A 106 -6.46 -3.88 6.63
N SER A 107 -5.46 -3.28 7.24
CA SER A 107 -5.41 -1.85 7.41
C SER A 107 -4.74 -1.15 6.23
N SER A 108 -4.51 0.15 6.35
CA SER A 108 -3.85 0.95 5.32
C SER A 108 -3.09 2.10 5.95
N GLY A 109 -2.19 2.75 5.20
CA GLY A 109 -1.37 3.83 5.73
C GLY A 109 -0.49 4.46 4.67
N GLY A 110 0.34 5.40 5.11
CA GLY A 110 1.33 6.05 4.26
C GLY A 110 2.20 7.04 5.03
N LEU A 111 3.24 7.52 4.38
CA LEU A 111 4.10 8.56 4.92
C LEU A 111 3.40 9.92 4.93
N MET A 112 3.59 10.63 6.03
CA MET A 112 3.24 12.04 6.20
C MET A 112 4.38 12.93 5.72
N PRO A 113 4.13 14.24 5.48
CA PRO A 113 5.18 15.17 5.05
C PRO A 113 6.36 15.29 6.02
N ASP A 114 6.17 15.02 7.31
CA ASP A 114 7.22 15.00 8.33
C ASP A 114 8.03 13.68 8.36
N GLY A 115 7.71 12.73 7.48
CA GLY A 115 8.36 11.43 7.40
C GLY A 115 7.85 10.39 8.41
N SER A 116 6.87 10.73 9.26
CA SER A 116 6.18 9.73 10.09
C SER A 116 5.32 8.81 9.22
N LEU A 117 5.23 7.54 9.62
CA LEU A 117 4.28 6.60 9.04
C LEU A 117 2.99 6.65 9.85
N VAL A 118 1.90 7.03 9.19
CA VAL A 118 0.56 6.99 9.75
C VAL A 118 -0.19 5.84 9.11
N GLN A 119 -0.59 4.89 9.95
CA GLN A 119 -1.39 3.72 9.63
C GLN A 119 -2.76 3.88 10.29
N THR A 120 -3.81 3.41 9.63
CA THR A 120 -5.20 3.58 10.07
C THR A 120 -6.02 2.33 9.86
N GLY A 121 -6.91 2.06 10.80
CA GLY A 121 -7.83 0.94 10.71
C GLY A 121 -7.17 -0.40 11.00
N GLY A 122 -7.85 -1.48 10.64
CA GLY A 122 -7.48 -2.83 11.02
C GLY A 122 -8.71 -3.69 11.29
N PHE A 123 -8.50 -4.80 11.99
CA PHE A 123 -9.56 -5.72 12.37
C PHE A 123 -9.88 -5.59 13.87
N ASN A 124 -11.06 -6.05 14.27
CA ASN A 124 -11.50 -6.07 15.67
C ASN A 124 -11.32 -4.71 16.38
N ASP A 125 -10.43 -4.65 17.36
CA ASP A 125 -10.07 -3.51 18.20
C ASP A 125 -9.18 -2.48 17.48
N GLY A 126 -8.61 -2.83 16.34
CA GLY A 126 -7.82 -1.94 15.48
C GLY A 126 -8.63 -1.10 14.50
N ASP A 127 -9.93 -1.37 14.35
CA ASP A 127 -10.70 -0.91 13.19
C ASP A 127 -11.03 0.60 13.18
N HIS A 128 -10.92 1.29 14.33
CA HIS A 128 -11.00 2.75 14.47
C HIS A 128 -9.68 3.39 14.93
N VAL A 129 -8.59 2.62 14.97
CA VAL A 129 -7.30 3.06 15.51
C VAL A 129 -6.49 3.79 14.47
N VAL A 130 -5.76 4.81 14.91
CA VAL A 130 -4.66 5.41 14.15
C VAL A 130 -3.35 5.09 14.84
N ARG A 131 -2.38 4.55 14.12
CA ARG A 131 -1.05 4.20 14.63
C ARG A 131 0.00 5.05 13.95
N ILE A 132 0.87 5.66 14.73
CA ILE A 132 1.90 6.57 14.26
C ILE A 132 3.25 5.98 14.63
N PHE A 133 4.08 5.72 13.62
CA PHE A 133 5.48 5.40 13.81
C PHE A 133 6.31 6.65 13.49
N ASN A 134 6.98 7.19 14.51
CA ASN A 134 7.81 8.37 14.38
C ASN A 134 9.26 7.96 14.06
N ASN A 135 9.70 8.26 12.84
CA ASN A 135 11.05 7.97 12.38
C ASN A 135 12.15 8.82 13.05
N ALA A 136 11.80 9.91 13.74
CA ALA A 136 12.78 10.86 14.28
C ALA A 136 13.42 10.42 15.61
N CYS A 137 12.87 9.42 16.30
CA CYS A 137 13.27 9.10 17.68
C CYS A 137 14.11 7.82 17.86
N GLY A 138 14.59 7.21 16.77
CA GLY A 138 15.63 6.17 16.75
C GLY A 138 15.21 4.80 17.28
N GLU A 139 14.61 4.73 18.47
CA GLU A 139 14.21 3.51 19.17
C GLU A 139 12.70 3.48 19.50
N CYS A 140 11.90 4.36 18.90
CA CYS A 140 10.47 4.39 19.15
C CYS A 140 9.73 3.13 18.68
N ASP A 141 8.66 2.83 19.41
CA ASP A 141 7.57 1.93 19.02
C ASP A 141 6.42 2.74 18.40
N TRP A 142 5.36 2.03 18.00
CA TRP A 142 4.11 2.63 17.55
C TRP A 142 3.41 3.40 18.66
N VAL A 143 2.88 4.59 18.32
CA VAL A 143 1.94 5.32 19.16
C VAL A 143 0.54 5.10 18.62
N GLU A 144 -0.35 4.51 19.43
CA GLU A 144 -1.71 4.20 19.02
C GLU A 144 -2.72 5.17 19.62
N ILE A 145 -3.60 5.67 18.76
CA ILE A 145 -4.67 6.60 19.10
C ILE A 145 -5.98 5.86 18.89
N PRO A 146 -6.57 5.31 19.98
CA PRO A 146 -7.85 4.63 19.90
C PRO A 146 -8.95 5.64 19.51
N LEU A 147 -9.93 5.17 18.74
CA LEU A 147 -11.03 6.01 18.23
C LEU A 147 -10.56 7.25 17.43
N GLY A 148 -9.38 7.17 16.81
CA GLY A 148 -8.86 8.23 15.94
C GLY A 148 -9.65 8.40 14.65
N LEU A 149 -10.40 7.36 14.24
CA LEU A 149 -11.28 7.36 13.07
C LEU A 149 -12.75 7.47 13.47
N ALA A 150 -13.55 8.14 12.64
CA ALA A 150 -14.99 8.27 12.81
C ALA A 150 -15.76 7.06 12.25
N GLN A 151 -15.13 6.26 11.39
CA GLN A 151 -15.70 5.03 10.84
C GLN A 151 -14.70 3.89 11.00
N ARG A 152 -15.24 2.67 11.07
CA ARG A 152 -14.48 1.44 10.92
C ARG A 152 -13.75 1.44 9.59
N ARG A 153 -12.44 1.23 9.57
CA ARG A 153 -11.62 1.12 8.35
C ARG A 153 -10.96 -0.25 8.29
N TRP A 154 -11.53 -1.13 7.48
CA TRP A 154 -10.97 -2.45 7.16
C TRP A 154 -11.02 -2.61 5.65
N TYR A 155 -9.89 -2.84 4.99
CA TYR A 155 -9.71 -2.75 3.53
C TYR A 155 -9.94 -1.34 2.91
N ALA A 156 -9.58 -0.29 3.64
CA ALA A 156 -9.62 1.10 3.14
C ALA A 156 -8.31 1.51 2.45
N THR A 157 -8.30 2.65 1.75
CA THR A 157 -7.07 3.22 1.16
C THR A 157 -6.75 4.58 1.78
N ASN A 158 -5.48 4.82 2.09
CA ASN A 158 -4.97 6.13 2.51
C ASN A 158 -4.27 6.83 1.35
N HIS A 159 -4.36 8.16 1.31
CA HIS A 159 -3.52 8.97 0.44
C HIS A 159 -3.18 10.30 1.11
N VAL A 160 -1.91 10.69 1.10
CA VAL A 160 -1.46 12.00 1.62
C VAL A 160 -1.95 13.12 0.71
N LEU A 161 -2.33 14.26 1.29
CA LEU A 161 -2.89 15.42 0.61
C LEU A 161 -1.95 16.63 0.69
N PRO A 162 -2.10 17.62 -0.20
CA PRO A 162 -1.29 18.84 -0.18
C PRO A 162 -1.37 19.66 1.11
N ASP A 163 -2.45 19.52 1.88
CA ASP A 163 -2.63 20.20 3.18
C ASP A 163 -1.93 19.46 4.34
N GLY A 164 -1.20 18.38 4.04
CA GLY A 164 -0.48 17.58 5.01
C GLY A 164 -1.34 16.61 5.81
N ARG A 165 -2.63 16.46 5.48
CA ARG A 165 -3.49 15.39 6.02
C ARG A 165 -3.46 14.16 5.11
N GLN A 166 -4.07 13.07 5.57
CA GLN A 166 -4.44 11.93 4.74
C GLN A 166 -5.94 11.91 4.53
N ILE A 167 -6.37 11.51 3.35
CA ILE A 167 -7.72 11.02 3.10
C ILE A 167 -7.73 9.50 3.30
N ILE A 168 -8.74 8.99 4.00
CA ILE A 168 -9.00 7.55 4.12
C ILE A 168 -10.30 7.26 3.39
N ILE A 169 -10.23 6.46 2.32
CA ILE A 169 -11.35 6.18 1.41
C ILE A 169 -11.79 4.73 1.55
N GLY A 170 -13.09 4.54 1.78
CA GLY A 170 -13.73 3.24 1.72
C GLY A 170 -13.42 2.34 2.91
N GLY A 171 -13.34 1.05 2.64
CA GLY A 171 -13.38 -0.02 3.63
C GLY A 171 -14.65 -0.86 3.48
N ARG A 172 -14.64 -2.07 4.06
CA ARG A 172 -15.73 -3.03 3.94
C ARG A 172 -17.03 -2.45 4.48
N ARG A 173 -18.02 -2.32 3.60
CA ARG A 173 -19.33 -1.66 3.84
C ARG A 173 -19.23 -0.18 4.23
N GLN A 174 -18.13 0.48 3.89
CA GLN A 174 -17.93 1.91 4.09
C GLN A 174 -17.93 2.63 2.75
N PHE A 175 -19.02 3.35 2.49
CA PHE A 175 -19.22 4.09 1.23
C PHE A 175 -18.95 5.59 1.42
N ASN A 176 -17.86 5.89 2.12
CA ASN A 176 -17.52 7.24 2.56
C ASN A 176 -15.99 7.41 2.64
N TYR A 177 -15.54 8.64 2.81
CA TYR A 177 -14.16 8.97 3.18
C TYR A 177 -14.12 9.85 4.42
N GLU A 178 -12.97 9.92 5.07
CA GLU A 178 -12.68 10.87 6.14
C GLU A 178 -11.22 11.32 6.09
N PHE A 179 -10.84 12.24 6.97
CA PHE A 179 -9.48 12.78 7.04
C PHE A 179 -8.82 12.50 8.38
N TYR A 180 -7.49 12.35 8.34
CA TYR A 180 -6.64 12.32 9.51
C TYR A 180 -5.35 13.13 9.27
N PRO A 181 -4.87 13.96 10.20
CA PRO A 181 -5.57 14.39 11.42
C PRO A 181 -6.88 15.09 11.12
N LYS A 182 -7.83 15.05 12.07
CA LYS A 182 -9.09 15.77 11.95
C LYS A 182 -8.85 17.28 12.09
N ALA A 183 -9.49 18.09 11.25
CA ALA A 183 -9.42 19.55 11.33
C ALA A 183 -10.14 20.10 12.58
N ALA A 184 -11.14 19.37 13.07
CA ALA A 184 -11.83 19.62 14.33
C ALA A 184 -12.31 18.30 14.93
N ALA A 185 -12.47 18.24 16.26
CA ALA A 185 -12.94 17.03 16.94
C ALA A 185 -14.30 16.53 16.41
N ALA A 186 -15.15 17.42 15.90
CA ALA A 186 -16.45 17.10 15.34
C ALA A 186 -16.42 16.69 13.84
N GLU A 187 -15.24 16.64 13.19
CA GLU A 187 -15.14 16.27 11.78
C GLU A 187 -15.56 14.81 11.55
N LYS A 188 -16.60 14.65 10.73
CA LYS A 188 -17.22 13.36 10.40
C LYS A 188 -16.67 12.81 9.08
N SER A 189 -17.16 11.63 8.70
CA SER A 189 -16.99 11.10 7.35
C SER A 189 -17.96 11.76 6.36
N TYR A 190 -17.60 11.68 5.08
CA TYR A 190 -18.32 12.25 3.95
C TYR A 190 -18.75 11.15 3.00
N SER A 191 -20.04 11.12 2.63
CA SER A 191 -20.57 10.14 1.68
C SER A 191 -19.85 10.22 0.34
N PHE A 192 -19.53 9.06 -0.23
CA PHE A 192 -18.95 8.94 -1.56
C PHE A 192 -19.70 7.88 -2.39
N PRO A 193 -20.79 8.29 -3.07
CA PRO A 193 -21.68 7.37 -3.79
C PRO A 193 -20.99 6.49 -4.83
N PHE A 194 -19.87 6.93 -5.40
CA PHE A 194 -19.08 6.13 -6.34
C PHE A 194 -18.69 4.75 -5.78
N LEU A 195 -18.42 4.64 -4.46
CA LEU A 195 -18.15 3.36 -3.81
C LEU A 195 -19.40 2.48 -3.72
N VAL A 196 -20.60 3.05 -3.64
CA VAL A 196 -21.85 2.25 -3.72
C VAL A 196 -22.02 1.71 -5.13
N GLU A 197 -21.86 2.58 -6.13
CA GLU A 197 -22.08 2.19 -7.52
C GLU A 197 -21.09 1.11 -7.98
N THR A 198 -19.85 1.14 -7.48
CA THR A 198 -18.79 0.17 -7.83
C THR A 198 -18.80 -1.08 -6.97
N ASN A 199 -19.64 -1.13 -5.94
CA ASN A 199 -19.76 -2.29 -5.07
C ASN A 199 -20.65 -3.36 -5.71
N ASP A 200 -20.11 -4.55 -5.86
CA ASP A 200 -20.90 -5.75 -6.14
C ASP A 200 -21.19 -6.45 -4.82
N PHE A 201 -22.42 -6.38 -4.34
CA PHE A 201 -22.78 -6.88 -3.00
C PHE A 201 -22.39 -8.35 -2.78
N LYS A 202 -22.38 -9.18 -3.83
CA LYS A 202 -22.04 -10.60 -3.71
C LYS A 202 -20.54 -10.85 -3.58
N PHE A 203 -19.70 -9.97 -4.13
CA PHE A 203 -18.26 -10.22 -4.26
C PHE A 203 -17.36 -9.17 -3.57
N GLU A 204 -17.88 -8.00 -3.22
CA GLU A 204 -17.15 -6.90 -2.56
C GLU A 204 -15.89 -6.44 -3.33
N ASN A 205 -15.93 -6.44 -4.67
CA ASN A 205 -14.78 -6.17 -5.57
C ASN A 205 -14.36 -4.70 -5.69
N ASN A 206 -14.54 -3.87 -4.66
CA ASN A 206 -14.15 -2.46 -4.67
C ASN A 206 -13.37 -2.03 -3.42
N LEU A 207 -12.84 -3.01 -2.69
CA LEU A 207 -11.98 -2.82 -1.52
C LEU A 207 -10.56 -2.43 -1.93
N TYR A 208 -9.84 -1.67 -1.09
CA TYR A 208 -8.59 -1.00 -1.48
C TYR A 208 -8.71 -0.25 -2.82
N PRO A 209 -9.58 0.77 -2.93
CA PRO A 209 -9.66 1.58 -4.15
C PRO A 209 -8.27 2.15 -4.48
N PHE A 210 -7.91 2.23 -5.76
CA PHE A 210 -6.65 2.82 -6.17
C PHE A 210 -6.82 4.34 -6.23
N VAL A 211 -6.00 5.05 -5.48
CA VAL A 211 -6.12 6.50 -5.30
C VAL A 211 -4.79 7.13 -5.68
N PHE A 212 -4.83 8.14 -6.55
CA PHE A 212 -3.65 8.93 -6.92
C PHE A 212 -4.01 10.41 -6.98
N LEU A 213 -3.20 11.25 -6.34
CA LEU A 213 -3.32 12.71 -6.45
C LEU A 213 -2.88 13.18 -7.84
N ASN A 214 -3.78 13.88 -8.53
CA ASN A 214 -3.52 14.49 -9.81
C ASN A 214 -2.92 15.90 -9.63
N THR A 215 -2.30 16.43 -10.69
CA THR A 215 -1.58 17.72 -10.66
C THR A 215 -2.49 18.94 -10.47
N ASP A 216 -3.79 18.81 -10.71
CA ASP A 216 -4.82 19.82 -10.42
C ASP A 216 -5.32 19.77 -8.96
N GLY A 217 -4.79 18.85 -8.16
CA GLY A 217 -5.16 18.63 -6.76
C GLY A 217 -6.45 17.84 -6.59
N ASN A 218 -7.04 17.28 -7.64
CA ASN A 218 -8.12 16.29 -7.56
C ASN A 218 -7.54 14.87 -7.43
N LEU A 219 -8.36 13.91 -7.01
CA LEU A 219 -7.95 12.52 -6.86
C LEU A 219 -8.46 11.69 -8.04
N PHE A 220 -7.57 10.98 -8.74
CA PHE A 220 -7.98 9.83 -9.52
C PHE A 220 -8.35 8.71 -8.55
N VAL A 221 -9.59 8.24 -8.60
CA VAL A 221 -10.07 7.11 -7.79
C VAL A 221 -10.57 6.03 -8.73
N PHE A 222 -9.95 4.85 -8.66
CA PHE A 222 -10.37 3.66 -9.37
C PHE A 222 -10.92 2.63 -8.38
N ALA A 223 -12.11 2.12 -8.65
CA ALA A 223 -12.78 1.12 -7.83
C ALA A 223 -13.52 0.11 -8.72
N ASN A 224 -13.35 -1.18 -8.41
CA ASN A 224 -13.84 -2.30 -9.21
C ASN A 224 -13.26 -2.29 -10.63
N ASN A 225 -13.97 -1.69 -11.58
CA ASN A 225 -13.62 -1.64 -12.99
C ASN A 225 -13.84 -0.23 -13.59
N ARG A 226 -14.06 0.78 -12.75
CA ARG A 226 -14.37 2.16 -13.14
C ARG A 226 -13.45 3.13 -12.42
N ALA A 227 -13.31 4.32 -12.98
CA ALA A 227 -12.59 5.42 -12.35
C ALA A 227 -13.31 6.76 -12.48
N VAL A 228 -13.02 7.64 -11.52
CA VAL A 228 -13.48 9.04 -11.49
C VAL A 228 -12.31 9.96 -11.12
N LEU A 229 -12.39 11.21 -11.55
CA LEU A 229 -11.60 12.32 -11.02
C LEU A 229 -12.47 13.02 -9.96
N PHE A 230 -11.99 13.06 -8.72
CA PHE A 230 -12.78 13.44 -7.56
C PHE A 230 -12.21 14.70 -6.89
N ASP A 231 -13.02 15.75 -6.80
CA ASP A 231 -12.75 16.95 -6.00
C ASP A 231 -13.24 16.70 -4.57
N TYR A 232 -12.35 16.14 -3.75
CA TYR A 232 -12.64 15.81 -2.35
C TYR A 232 -12.92 17.03 -1.47
N ARG A 233 -12.48 18.22 -1.88
CA ARG A 233 -12.72 19.47 -1.14
C ARG A 233 -14.17 19.95 -1.27
N ARG A 234 -14.80 19.63 -2.40
CA ARG A 234 -16.20 19.99 -2.69
C ARG A 234 -17.13 18.78 -2.73
N ASN A 235 -16.62 17.60 -2.40
CA ASN A 235 -17.33 16.34 -2.45
C ASN A 235 -18.05 16.08 -3.78
N ARG A 236 -17.35 16.21 -4.93
CA ARG A 236 -17.96 15.99 -6.25
C ARG A 236 -17.04 15.28 -7.23
N VAL A 237 -17.65 14.47 -8.10
CA VAL A 237 -16.99 13.90 -9.27
C VAL A 237 -16.87 14.98 -10.34
N VAL A 238 -15.65 15.25 -10.77
CA VAL A 238 -15.31 16.21 -11.83
C VAL A 238 -15.34 15.55 -13.20
N LYS A 239 -14.95 14.28 -13.26
CA LYS A 239 -14.88 13.50 -14.50
C LYS A 239 -15.12 12.03 -14.21
N THR A 240 -15.85 11.35 -15.09
CA THR A 240 -15.94 9.89 -15.11
C THR A 240 -15.13 9.36 -16.29
N TYR A 241 -14.29 8.35 -16.03
CA TYR A 241 -13.49 7.71 -17.08
C TYR A 241 -14.25 6.52 -17.67
N PRO A 242 -13.94 6.11 -18.92
CA PRO A 242 -14.44 4.85 -19.48
C PRO A 242 -14.11 3.68 -18.56
N GLY A 243 -15.05 2.73 -18.43
CA GLY A 243 -14.80 1.50 -17.68
C GLY A 243 -13.75 0.62 -18.37
N VAL A 244 -13.10 -0.24 -17.58
CA VAL A 244 -12.15 -1.23 -18.11
C VAL A 244 -12.88 -2.15 -19.10
N PRO A 245 -12.36 -2.36 -20.32
CA PRO A 245 -12.95 -3.29 -21.28
C PRO A 245 -13.12 -4.69 -20.68
N GLY A 246 -14.26 -5.33 -20.98
CA GLY A 246 -14.64 -6.63 -20.40
C GLY A 246 -15.29 -6.53 -19.01
N GLY A 247 -15.15 -5.40 -18.31
CA GLY A 247 -15.87 -5.14 -17.06
C GLY A 247 -15.42 -5.97 -15.86
N GLU A 248 -14.29 -6.65 -15.95
CA GLU A 248 -13.72 -7.41 -14.84
C GLU A 248 -13.08 -6.49 -13.78
N PRO A 249 -13.24 -6.81 -12.49
CA PRO A 249 -12.66 -6.06 -11.39
C PRO A 249 -11.13 -6.09 -11.37
N ARG A 250 -10.54 -5.06 -10.76
CA ARG A 250 -9.11 -4.96 -10.47
C ARG A 250 -8.83 -4.75 -8.99
N ASN A 251 -9.79 -4.28 -8.21
CA ASN A 251 -9.61 -4.08 -6.77
C ASN A 251 -9.81 -5.40 -6.00
N TYR A 252 -9.43 -5.41 -4.72
CA TYR A 252 -9.60 -6.57 -3.86
C TYR A 252 -11.10 -6.98 -3.79
N PRO A 253 -11.43 -8.29 -3.75
CA PRO A 253 -10.52 -9.44 -3.70
C PRO A 253 -9.81 -9.76 -5.01
N SER A 254 -10.21 -9.28 -6.18
CA SER A 254 -9.59 -9.65 -7.46
C SER A 254 -8.09 -9.36 -7.60
N THR A 255 -7.46 -8.60 -6.69
CA THR A 255 -6.00 -8.43 -6.55
C THR A 255 -5.26 -7.96 -7.81
N GLY A 256 -5.81 -6.98 -8.52
CA GLY A 256 -5.05 -6.19 -9.49
C GLY A 256 -4.16 -5.16 -8.79
N SER A 257 -3.35 -4.46 -9.58
CA SER A 257 -2.45 -3.41 -9.09
C SER A 257 -2.57 -2.18 -9.98
N ALA A 258 -2.23 -1.02 -9.40
CA ALA A 258 -2.14 0.22 -10.14
C ALA A 258 -0.90 1.01 -9.75
N VAL A 259 -0.39 1.78 -10.69
CA VAL A 259 0.75 2.67 -10.49
C VAL A 259 0.54 3.97 -11.24
N LEU A 260 0.85 5.08 -10.58
CA LEU A 260 1.05 6.37 -11.24
C LEU A 260 2.42 6.32 -11.93
N LEU A 261 2.44 6.40 -13.26
CA LEU A 261 3.68 6.39 -14.03
C LEU A 261 4.50 7.66 -13.78
N PRO A 262 5.83 7.62 -13.98
CA PRO A 262 6.71 8.75 -13.71
C PRO A 262 6.24 10.04 -14.39
N LEU A 263 6.09 11.11 -13.60
CA LEU A 263 5.66 12.41 -14.10
C LEU A 263 6.82 13.10 -14.82
N ARG A 264 6.59 13.52 -16.06
CA ARG A 264 7.54 14.36 -16.80
C ARG A 264 7.28 15.83 -16.51
N VAL A 265 8.17 16.43 -15.70
CA VAL A 265 8.12 17.85 -15.37
C VAL A 265 8.98 18.64 -16.37
N VAL A 266 8.36 19.55 -17.12
CA VAL A 266 9.04 20.48 -18.04
C VAL A 266 8.62 21.89 -17.65
N GLN A 267 9.59 22.74 -17.30
CA GLN A 267 9.32 24.13 -16.86
C GLN A 267 8.23 24.21 -15.77
N ALA A 268 8.40 23.41 -14.71
CA ALA A 268 7.45 23.28 -13.59
C ALA A 268 6.03 22.84 -13.97
N THR A 269 5.82 22.33 -15.18
CA THR A 269 4.52 21.87 -15.68
C THR A 269 4.57 20.38 -15.97
N VAL A 270 3.47 19.68 -15.66
CA VAL A 270 3.26 18.28 -16.03
C VAL A 270 2.16 18.23 -17.09
N ALA A 271 2.52 17.82 -18.31
CA ALA A 271 1.59 17.83 -19.44
C ALA A 271 0.62 16.63 -19.42
N VAL A 272 1.08 15.46 -18.97
CA VAL A 272 0.31 14.21 -18.97
C VAL A 272 0.54 13.50 -17.64
N VAL A 273 -0.55 12.99 -17.08
CA VAL A 273 -0.57 12.14 -15.88
C VAL A 273 -1.16 10.80 -16.30
N GLU A 274 -0.39 9.72 -16.17
CA GLU A 274 -0.75 8.40 -16.65
C GLU A 274 -0.82 7.41 -15.48
N VAL A 275 -1.95 6.73 -15.34
CA VAL A 275 -2.13 5.66 -14.35
C VAL A 275 -2.26 4.34 -15.11
N LEU A 276 -1.36 3.40 -14.83
CA LEU A 276 -1.43 2.04 -15.33
C LEU A 276 -2.17 1.16 -14.32
N VAL A 277 -3.24 0.49 -14.75
CA VAL A 277 -3.95 -0.52 -13.96
C VAL A 277 -3.79 -1.87 -14.66
N CYS A 278 -3.31 -2.89 -13.94
CA CYS A 278 -2.96 -4.19 -14.51
C CYS A 278 -3.29 -5.35 -13.56
N GLY A 279 -3.42 -6.55 -14.11
CA GLY A 279 -3.76 -7.76 -13.36
C GLY A 279 -5.23 -7.82 -12.98
N GLY A 280 -5.53 -8.55 -11.91
CA GLY A 280 -6.90 -8.81 -11.47
C GLY A 280 -7.42 -10.18 -11.90
N ALA A 281 -8.28 -10.78 -11.09
CA ALA A 281 -9.02 -12.00 -11.39
C ALA A 281 -10.50 -11.71 -11.74
N PRO A 282 -11.17 -12.58 -12.52
CA PRO A 282 -12.59 -12.44 -12.78
C PRO A 282 -13.44 -12.49 -11.50
N LYS A 283 -14.66 -11.96 -11.56
CA LYS A 283 -15.57 -11.96 -10.40
C LYS A 283 -15.80 -13.38 -9.84
N GLY A 284 -15.69 -13.56 -8.53
CA GLY A 284 -16.02 -14.83 -7.85
C GLY A 284 -15.00 -15.96 -8.01
N HIS A 285 -13.74 -15.65 -8.34
CA HIS A 285 -12.67 -16.63 -8.57
C HIS A 285 -11.64 -16.70 -7.42
N LEU A 286 -12.06 -16.38 -6.19
CA LEU A 286 -11.25 -16.45 -4.97
C LEU A 286 -12.06 -17.06 -3.82
#